data_AF-A0AAD4CM31-F1
#
_entry.id   AF-A0AAD4CM31-F1
#
_cell.length_a   1.000
_cell.length_b   1.000
_cell.length_c   1.000
_cell.angle_alpha   90.00
_cell.angle_beta   90.00
_cell.angle_gamma   90.00
#
_symmetry.space_group_name_H-M   'P 1'
#
loop_
_entity.id
_entity.type
_entity.pdbx_description
1 polymer ?
#
loop_
_entity_poly.entity_id
_entity_poly.type
_entity_poly.pdbx_seq_one_letter_code
_entity_poly.pdbx_strand_id
1 'polypeptide(L)'
;MADSTNSSRINLVRIAHVFYTHRDIDAVHQFLLDFGFQELKCVGKDVYYGGTSSEPFVYCARQGEEDAFGGATFVVESESDLIAATKLLPESTEIYDLGDAPGGGRGVTFYDPIDRFPFHLIHGQTPHSSEEVLPQLRLNFPTDKHRAGNQSQRFQKVHKLGHFGMCVTDFARSLEFYTTHFNFKPSDVLGHDWLRSKGYESCWGVGRHIMGSQIFDYWFDPSRFIIEHYVDGDLVDDQLPTNRSLASPNNLHIWGPDLPPTFLQ
;
A
#
# COMPACT_ATOMS: atom_id res chain seq x y z
N MET A 1 -40.20 7.82 -3.30
CA MET A 1 -39.42 7.03 -4.26
C MET A 1 -37.97 7.46 -4.09
N ALA A 2 -37.20 6.67 -3.34
CA ALA A 2 -35.76 6.88 -3.22
C ALA A 2 -35.10 6.18 -4.41
N ASP A 3 -34.26 6.91 -5.10
CA ASP A 3 -33.63 6.54 -6.36
C ASP A 3 -32.74 5.30 -6.17
N SER A 4 -33.03 4.26 -6.94
CA SER A 4 -32.42 2.93 -6.86
C SER A 4 -31.28 2.79 -7.86
N THR A 5 -30.22 3.57 -7.68
CA THR A 5 -28.97 3.45 -8.46
C THR A 5 -27.79 3.14 -7.56
N ASN A 6 -27.98 2.21 -6.61
CA ASN A 6 -26.85 1.60 -5.91
C ASN A 6 -26.23 0.57 -6.85
N SER A 7 -25.42 1.01 -7.80
CA SER A 7 -24.52 0.12 -8.54
C SER A 7 -23.70 -0.63 -7.50
N SER A 8 -23.93 -1.94 -7.36
CA SER A 8 -23.28 -2.74 -6.32
C SER A 8 -21.77 -2.68 -6.52
N ARG A 9 -21.07 -2.02 -5.60
CA ARG A 9 -19.60 -2.02 -5.54
C ARG A 9 -19.09 -3.46 -5.54
N ILE A 10 -17.93 -3.67 -6.13
CA ILE A 10 -17.21 -4.94 -6.13
C ILE A 10 -16.72 -5.19 -4.70
N ASN A 11 -17.16 -6.28 -4.09
CA ASN A 11 -16.80 -6.59 -2.71
C ASN A 11 -15.48 -7.37 -2.66
N LEU A 12 -14.43 -6.71 -2.14
CA LEU A 12 -13.15 -7.35 -1.87
C LEU A 12 -13.17 -7.97 -0.47
N VAL A 13 -12.67 -9.20 -0.36
CA VAL A 13 -12.60 -9.96 0.90
C VAL A 13 -11.23 -9.82 1.54
N ARG A 14 -10.17 -9.95 0.75
CA ARG A 14 -8.77 -9.88 1.19
C ARG A 14 -7.83 -9.69 0.01
N ILE A 15 -6.62 -9.22 0.30
CA ILE A 15 -5.50 -9.39 -0.62
C ILE A 15 -5.16 -10.88 -0.75
N ALA A 16 -4.76 -11.32 -1.94
CA ALA A 16 -4.46 -12.70 -2.24
C ALA A 16 -2.96 -12.90 -2.48
N HIS A 17 -2.45 -12.31 -3.56
CA HIS A 17 -1.09 -12.54 -4.00
C HIS A 17 -0.61 -11.38 -4.87
N VAL A 18 0.68 -11.40 -5.17
CA VAL A 18 1.35 -10.47 -6.08
C VAL A 18 2.08 -11.22 -7.18
N PHE A 19 2.11 -10.62 -8.37
CA PHE A 19 2.88 -11.11 -9.51
C PHE A 19 4.08 -10.21 -9.72
N TYR A 20 5.24 -10.82 -9.98
CA TYR A 20 6.43 -10.12 -10.42
C TYR A 20 7.09 -10.90 -11.56
N THR A 21 7.48 -10.17 -12.59
CA THR A 21 8.38 -10.69 -13.62
C THR A 21 9.79 -10.43 -13.17
N HIS A 22 10.66 -11.41 -13.31
CA HIS A 22 12.08 -11.34 -12.97
C HIS A 22 12.91 -11.77 -14.16
N ARG A 23 13.97 -11.02 -14.44
CA ARG A 23 14.98 -11.36 -15.44
C ARG A 23 15.87 -12.52 -14.97
N ASP A 24 16.17 -12.58 -13.68
CA ASP A 24 16.95 -13.65 -13.05
C ASP A 24 16.07 -14.42 -12.06
N ILE A 25 15.34 -15.41 -12.56
CA ILE A 25 14.40 -16.18 -11.74
C ILE A 25 15.12 -17.01 -10.68
N ASP A 26 16.34 -17.48 -10.96
CA ASP A 26 17.10 -18.34 -10.04
C ASP A 26 17.57 -17.54 -8.83
N ALA A 27 18.06 -16.31 -9.04
CA ALA A 27 18.44 -15.42 -7.96
C ALA A 27 17.26 -15.05 -7.06
N VAL A 28 16.10 -14.75 -7.66
CA VAL A 28 14.87 -14.44 -6.91
C VAL A 28 14.31 -15.67 -6.21
N HIS A 29 14.36 -16.84 -6.84
CA HIS A 29 13.93 -18.08 -6.24
C HIS A 29 14.71 -18.34 -4.95
N GLN A 30 16.04 -18.25 -4.99
CA GLN A 30 16.87 -18.41 -3.81
C GLN A 30 16.55 -17.36 -2.73
N PHE A 31 16.39 -16.09 -3.11
CA PHE A 31 16.01 -15.03 -2.18
C PHE A 31 14.67 -15.31 -1.49
N LEU A 32 13.65 -15.75 -2.23
CA LEU A 32 12.33 -16.02 -1.66
C LEU A 32 12.37 -17.19 -0.67
N LEU A 33 13.15 -18.24 -0.96
CA LEU A 33 13.38 -19.33 -0.01
C LEU A 33 14.08 -18.84 1.25
N ASP A 34 15.14 -18.05 1.11
CA ASP A 34 15.90 -17.50 2.25
C ASP A 34 15.06 -16.52 3.09
N PHE A 35 14.13 -15.81 2.44
CA PHE A 35 13.17 -14.92 3.11
C PHE A 35 12.12 -15.71 3.92
N GLY A 36 11.91 -16.99 3.61
CA GLY A 36 10.98 -17.88 4.29
C GLY A 36 9.65 -18.10 3.56
N PHE A 37 9.58 -17.82 2.26
CA PHE A 37 8.53 -18.34 1.39
C PHE A 37 8.74 -19.84 1.12
N GLN A 38 7.65 -20.53 0.76
CA GLN A 38 7.69 -21.94 0.41
C GLN A 38 7.31 -22.09 -1.06
N GLU A 39 8.16 -22.71 -1.88
CA GLU A 39 7.76 -23.08 -3.24
C GLU A 39 6.63 -24.11 -3.18
N LEU A 40 5.55 -23.86 -3.93
CA LEU A 40 4.38 -24.73 -3.99
C LEU A 40 4.30 -25.49 -5.30
N LYS A 41 4.54 -24.80 -6.42
CA LYS A 41 4.37 -25.34 -7.76
C LYS A 41 5.13 -24.48 -8.77
N CYS A 42 5.68 -25.11 -9.79
CA CYS A 42 6.18 -24.46 -10.99
C CYS A 42 5.29 -24.84 -12.19
N VAL A 43 4.86 -23.85 -12.97
CA VAL A 43 4.01 -24.00 -14.16
C VAL A 43 4.55 -23.13 -15.28
N GLY A 44 5.15 -23.74 -16.30
CA GLY A 44 5.70 -23.00 -17.43
C GLY A 44 6.83 -22.06 -16.99
N LYS A 45 6.57 -20.74 -17.05
CA LYS A 45 7.51 -19.70 -16.62
C LYS A 45 7.26 -19.20 -15.19
N ASP A 46 6.24 -19.71 -14.52
CA ASP A 46 5.76 -19.21 -13.24
C ASP A 46 6.14 -20.16 -12.11
N VAL A 47 6.70 -19.60 -11.04
CA VAL A 47 6.94 -20.29 -9.77
C VAL A 47 6.05 -19.64 -8.71
N TYR A 48 5.21 -20.46 -8.08
CA TYR A 48 4.25 -20.02 -7.08
C TYR A 48 4.77 -20.32 -5.67
N TYR A 49 4.62 -19.33 -4.79
CA TYR A 49 5.09 -19.43 -3.41
C TYR A 49 3.97 -19.15 -2.42
N GLY A 50 3.96 -19.93 -1.35
CA GLY A 50 3.05 -19.84 -0.23
C GLY A 50 3.74 -19.39 1.05
N GLY A 51 2.92 -19.17 2.07
CA GLY A 51 3.34 -19.08 3.46
C GLY A 51 2.76 -20.24 4.27
N THR A 52 2.65 -20.06 5.59
CA THR A 52 2.05 -21.06 6.48
C THR A 52 0.53 -21.03 6.56
N SER A 53 -0.12 -19.99 6.01
CA SER A 53 -1.58 -19.90 5.96
C SER A 53 -2.22 -20.87 4.97
N SER A 54 -3.54 -21.00 5.03
CA SER A 54 -4.33 -21.77 4.07
C SER A 54 -4.48 -21.11 2.68
N GLU A 55 -3.87 -19.94 2.45
CA GLU A 55 -3.96 -19.26 1.16
C GLU A 55 -3.25 -20.04 0.04
N PRO A 56 -3.85 -20.19 -1.16
CA PRO A 56 -3.32 -21.08 -2.19
C PRO A 56 -1.90 -20.73 -2.64
N PHE A 57 -1.59 -19.44 -2.71
CA PHE A 57 -0.26 -18.87 -2.87
C PHE A 57 -0.34 -17.36 -2.57
N VAL A 58 0.79 -16.74 -2.30
CA VAL A 58 0.91 -15.31 -1.94
C VAL A 58 1.87 -14.54 -2.85
N TYR A 59 2.72 -15.24 -3.60
CA TYR A 59 3.67 -14.65 -4.53
C TYR A 59 3.79 -15.54 -5.77
N CYS A 60 3.77 -14.93 -6.96
CA CYS A 60 4.11 -15.59 -8.21
C CYS A 60 5.32 -14.89 -8.84
N ALA A 61 6.41 -15.63 -9.00
CA ALA A 61 7.59 -15.19 -9.72
C ALA A 61 7.53 -15.72 -11.15
N ARG A 62 7.50 -14.84 -12.14
CA ARG A 62 7.49 -15.19 -13.56
C ARG A 62 8.84 -14.90 -14.19
N GLN A 63 9.43 -15.85 -14.90
CA GLN A 63 10.62 -15.58 -15.72
C GLN A 63 10.25 -14.67 -16.92
N GLY A 64 10.98 -13.58 -17.11
CA GLY A 64 10.85 -12.68 -18.26
C GLY A 64 12.18 -12.06 -18.69
N GLU A 65 12.11 -11.07 -19.58
CA GLU A 65 13.29 -10.37 -20.09
C GLU A 65 13.70 -9.17 -19.20
N GLU A 66 12.73 -8.61 -18.48
CA GLU A 66 12.90 -7.43 -17.62
C GLU A 66 12.17 -7.62 -16.29
N ASP A 67 12.70 -6.99 -15.24
CA ASP A 67 12.07 -6.96 -13.92
C ASP A 67 10.86 -6.03 -13.97
N ALA A 68 9.68 -6.53 -13.58
CA ALA A 68 8.46 -5.74 -13.64
C ALA A 68 7.45 -6.15 -12.57
N PHE A 69 6.69 -5.18 -12.09
CA PHE A 69 5.52 -5.46 -11.27
C PHE A 69 4.38 -5.99 -12.15
N GLY A 70 3.98 -7.24 -11.89
CA GLY A 70 2.93 -7.93 -12.63
C GLY A 70 1.52 -7.68 -12.08
N GLY A 71 1.41 -7.05 -10.91
CA GLY A 71 0.13 -6.63 -10.33
C GLY A 71 -0.17 -7.25 -8.96
N ALA A 72 -1.10 -6.63 -8.23
CA ALA A 72 -1.63 -7.15 -6.97
C ALA A 72 -3.02 -7.75 -7.19
N THR A 73 -3.30 -8.83 -6.47
CA THR A 73 -4.54 -9.59 -6.61
C THR A 73 -5.40 -9.50 -5.36
N PHE A 74 -6.70 -9.30 -5.53
CA PHE A 74 -7.70 -9.37 -4.47
C PHE A 74 -8.71 -10.49 -4.71
N VAL A 75 -9.11 -11.16 -3.63
CA VAL A 75 -10.26 -12.08 -3.66
C VAL A 75 -11.53 -11.24 -3.62
N VAL A 76 -12.43 -11.47 -4.58
CA VAL A 76 -13.78 -10.92 -4.56
C VAL A 76 -14.74 -11.88 -3.87
N GLU A 77 -15.84 -11.35 -3.32
CA GLU A 77 -16.81 -12.12 -2.53
C GLU A 77 -17.56 -13.15 -3.38
N SER A 78 -17.85 -12.83 -4.65
CA SER A 78 -18.67 -13.68 -5.50
C SER A 78 -18.24 -13.69 -6.97
N GLU A 79 -18.72 -14.68 -7.73
CA GLU A 79 -18.56 -14.68 -9.19
C GLU A 79 -19.27 -13.49 -9.85
N SER A 80 -20.37 -13.03 -9.27
CA SER A 80 -21.08 -11.82 -9.72
C SER A 80 -20.20 -10.57 -9.62
N ASP A 81 -19.31 -10.49 -8.64
CA ASP A 81 -18.34 -9.40 -8.52
C ASP A 81 -17.31 -9.41 -9.67
N LEU A 82 -16.88 -10.60 -10.14
CA LEU A 82 -16.05 -10.70 -11.35
C LEU A 82 -16.82 -10.22 -12.59
N ILE A 83 -18.10 -10.58 -12.72
CA ILE A 83 -18.96 -10.13 -13.82
C ILE A 83 -19.20 -8.61 -13.75
N ALA A 84 -19.29 -8.05 -12.56
CA ALA A 84 -19.39 -6.60 -12.37
C ALA A 84 -18.07 -5.92 -12.77
N ALA A 85 -16.93 -6.51 -12.41
CA ALA A 85 -15.60 -6.00 -12.76
C ALA A 85 -15.42 -5.83 -14.27
N THR A 86 -15.86 -6.80 -15.08
CA THR A 86 -15.73 -6.72 -16.55
C THR A 86 -16.58 -5.61 -17.19
N LYS A 87 -17.55 -5.06 -16.45
CA LYS A 87 -18.47 -4.02 -16.92
C LYS A 87 -18.14 -2.64 -16.37
N LEU A 88 -17.70 -2.60 -15.12
CA LEU A 88 -17.51 -1.36 -14.36
C LEU A 88 -16.08 -0.85 -14.42
N LEU A 89 -15.09 -1.73 -14.56
CA LEU A 89 -13.68 -1.35 -14.47
C LEU A 89 -13.09 -1.05 -15.85
N PRO A 90 -12.27 0.01 -15.96
CA PRO A 90 -11.65 0.40 -17.21
C PRO A 90 -10.67 -0.65 -17.70
N GLU A 91 -10.72 -0.93 -19.00
CA GLU A 91 -9.76 -1.82 -19.69
C GLU A 91 -9.59 -3.17 -18.98
N SER A 92 -10.71 -3.69 -18.47
CA SER A 92 -10.76 -5.00 -17.87
C SER A 92 -10.74 -6.09 -18.94
N THR A 93 -10.11 -7.20 -18.61
CA THR A 93 -10.15 -8.42 -19.43
C THR A 93 -11.52 -9.08 -19.32
N GLU A 94 -11.81 -10.00 -20.23
CA GLU A 94 -12.83 -11.03 -19.95
C GLU A 94 -12.42 -11.88 -18.73
N ILE A 95 -13.38 -12.60 -18.17
CA ILE A 95 -13.10 -13.56 -17.09
C ILE A 95 -12.30 -14.73 -17.66
N TYR A 96 -11.11 -14.96 -17.11
CA TYR A 96 -10.24 -16.08 -17.48
C TYR A 96 -10.12 -17.11 -16.35
N ASP A 97 -9.68 -18.31 -16.71
CA ASP A 97 -9.35 -19.38 -15.76
C ASP A 97 -7.87 -19.25 -15.35
N LEU A 98 -7.57 -19.44 -14.07
CA LEU A 98 -6.18 -19.42 -13.57
C LEU A 98 -5.42 -20.72 -13.92
N GLY A 99 -6.09 -21.71 -14.50
CA GLY A 99 -5.54 -22.95 -14.98
C GLY A 99 -4.83 -23.71 -13.87
N ASP A 100 -3.54 -23.98 -14.10
CA ASP A 100 -2.71 -24.79 -13.22
C ASP A 100 -2.16 -24.04 -12.00
N ALA A 101 -2.51 -22.76 -11.81
CA ALA A 101 -2.10 -22.04 -10.60
C ALA A 101 -2.62 -22.77 -9.33
N PRO A 102 -1.87 -22.77 -8.21
CA PRO A 102 -2.33 -23.38 -6.96
C PRO A 102 -3.71 -22.86 -6.54
N GLY A 103 -4.62 -23.78 -6.24
CA GLY A 103 -6.01 -23.49 -5.89
C GLY A 103 -6.92 -23.15 -7.07
N GLY A 104 -6.38 -22.99 -8.29
CA GLY A 104 -7.14 -22.62 -9.48
C GLY A 104 -7.93 -21.31 -9.29
N GLY A 105 -9.16 -21.30 -9.78
CA GLY A 105 -10.08 -20.17 -9.70
C GLY A 105 -10.20 -19.41 -11.01
N ARG A 106 -11.02 -18.36 -10.99
CA ARG A 106 -11.26 -17.48 -12.14
C ARG A 106 -10.87 -16.06 -11.79
N GLY A 107 -10.43 -15.31 -12.79
CA GLY A 107 -9.95 -13.95 -12.58
C GLY A 107 -10.32 -12.96 -13.66
N VAL A 108 -10.20 -11.69 -13.31
CA VAL A 108 -10.30 -10.52 -14.19
C VAL A 108 -9.10 -9.63 -13.89
N THR A 109 -8.42 -9.15 -14.94
CA THR A 109 -7.39 -8.13 -14.81
C THR A 109 -7.98 -6.80 -15.24
N PHE A 110 -7.71 -5.74 -14.49
CA PHE A 110 -7.96 -4.36 -14.93
C PHE A 110 -6.70 -3.54 -14.70
N TYR A 111 -6.62 -2.38 -15.33
CA TYR A 111 -5.49 -1.47 -15.17
C TYR A 111 -5.91 -0.25 -14.37
N ASP A 112 -5.06 0.16 -13.42
CA ASP A 112 -5.27 1.40 -12.69
C ASP A 112 -5.51 2.56 -13.68
N PRO A 113 -6.57 3.37 -13.48
CA PRO A 113 -6.96 4.38 -14.46
C PRO A 113 -6.03 5.61 -14.51
N ILE A 114 -5.10 5.75 -13.57
CA ILE A 114 -4.19 6.89 -13.46
C ILE A 114 -2.82 6.48 -14.01
N ASP A 115 -2.20 5.47 -13.40
CA ASP A 115 -0.81 5.08 -13.59
C ASP A 115 -0.65 3.74 -14.31
N ARG A 116 -1.75 3.11 -14.72
CA ARG A 116 -1.76 2.01 -15.71
C ARG A 116 -1.07 0.72 -15.28
N PHE A 117 -0.83 0.53 -13.99
CA PHE A 117 -0.32 -0.75 -13.48
C PHE A 117 -1.46 -1.76 -13.30
N PRO A 118 -1.19 -3.07 -13.47
CA PRO A 118 -2.22 -4.10 -13.43
C PRO A 118 -2.71 -4.41 -12.02
N PHE A 119 -3.99 -4.72 -11.92
CA PHE A 119 -4.64 -5.34 -10.77
C PHE A 119 -5.40 -6.57 -11.21
N HIS A 120 -5.50 -7.55 -10.31
CA HIS A 120 -6.28 -8.75 -10.56
C HIS A 120 -7.36 -8.93 -9.48
N LEU A 121 -8.50 -9.44 -9.93
CA LEU A 121 -9.62 -9.83 -9.09
C LEU A 121 -9.84 -11.31 -9.31
N ILE A 122 -10.02 -12.09 -8.24
CA ILE A 122 -10.19 -13.54 -8.34
C ILE A 122 -11.33 -14.06 -7.47
N HIS A 123 -11.94 -15.15 -7.91
CA HIS A 123 -12.95 -15.89 -7.16
C HIS A 123 -12.77 -17.39 -7.36
N GLY A 124 -13.21 -18.18 -6.38
CA GLY A 124 -13.29 -19.64 -6.49
C GLY A 124 -11.95 -20.38 -6.35
N GLN A 125 -10.93 -19.77 -5.74
CA GLN A 125 -9.72 -20.52 -5.41
C GLN A 125 -9.96 -21.51 -4.27
N THR A 126 -9.38 -22.70 -4.37
CA THR A 126 -9.41 -23.72 -3.31
C THR A 126 -8.23 -23.51 -2.34
N PRO A 127 -8.49 -23.25 -1.04
CA PRO A 127 -7.44 -23.12 -0.03
C PRO A 127 -6.63 -24.42 0.16
N HIS A 128 -5.43 -24.31 0.71
CA HIS A 128 -4.68 -25.48 1.18
C HIS A 128 -5.38 -26.14 2.38
N SER A 129 -5.31 -27.47 2.44
CA SER A 129 -5.97 -28.26 3.48
C SER A 129 -5.30 -28.16 4.86
N SER A 130 -4.06 -27.68 4.93
CA SER A 130 -3.31 -27.54 6.18
C SER A 130 -2.76 -26.13 6.34
N GLU A 131 -3.08 -25.50 7.46
CA GLU A 131 -2.49 -24.26 7.93
C GLU A 131 -1.60 -24.56 9.14
N GLU A 132 -0.34 -24.11 9.09
CA GLU A 132 0.58 -24.27 10.21
C GLU A 132 0.34 -23.13 11.21
N VAL A 133 -0.23 -23.48 12.36
CA VAL A 133 -0.44 -22.55 13.47
C VAL A 133 0.92 -22.13 14.01
N LEU A 134 1.26 -20.86 13.81
CA LEU A 134 2.47 -20.29 14.37
C LEU A 134 2.36 -20.16 15.90
N PRO A 135 3.45 -20.41 16.65
CA PRO A 135 3.41 -20.30 18.10
C PRO A 135 3.14 -18.86 18.54
N GLN A 136 2.26 -18.68 19.52
CA GLN A 136 2.00 -17.37 20.11
C GLN A 136 3.28 -16.82 20.76
N LEU A 137 3.73 -15.66 20.29
CA LEU A 137 4.95 -15.05 20.79
C LEU A 137 4.73 -14.46 22.19
N ARG A 138 5.58 -14.88 23.14
CA ARG A 138 5.68 -14.24 24.46
C ARG A 138 6.49 -12.96 24.36
N LEU A 139 5.84 -11.81 24.53
CA LEU A 139 6.52 -10.52 24.53
C LEU A 139 7.28 -10.33 25.85
N ASN A 140 8.46 -9.72 25.82
CA ASN A 140 9.10 -9.23 27.03
C ASN A 140 8.82 -7.73 27.13
N PHE A 141 8.40 -7.27 28.30
CA PHE A 141 8.25 -5.85 28.63
C PHE A 141 9.52 -5.33 29.30
N PRO A 142 9.66 -3.99 29.51
CA PRO A 142 10.85 -3.43 30.15
C PRO A 142 11.21 -4.12 31.47
N THR A 143 10.23 -4.35 32.34
CA THR A 143 10.41 -4.94 33.69
C THR A 143 9.94 -6.40 33.82
N ASP A 144 9.06 -6.88 32.94
CA ASP A 144 8.53 -8.24 32.97
C ASP A 144 9.03 -9.07 31.80
N LYS A 145 9.77 -10.15 32.08
CA LYS A 145 10.36 -11.03 31.06
C LYS A 145 9.63 -12.37 31.07
N HIS A 146 8.80 -12.61 30.06
CA HIS A 146 8.01 -13.85 29.89
C HIS A 146 8.74 -14.97 29.14
N ARG A 147 9.87 -14.66 28.47
CA ARG A 147 10.71 -15.66 27.76
C ARG A 147 11.75 -16.27 28.69
N ALA A 148 11.92 -17.59 28.61
CA ALA A 148 12.97 -18.29 29.35
C ALA A 148 14.37 -17.88 28.85
N GLY A 149 15.38 -18.04 29.70
CA GLY A 149 16.78 -17.82 29.31
C GLY A 149 17.15 -18.62 28.06
N ASN A 150 17.95 -18.01 27.17
CA ASN A 150 18.39 -18.58 25.89
C ASN A 150 17.30 -18.87 24.85
N GLN A 151 16.06 -18.41 25.05
CA GLN A 151 15.04 -18.45 24.00
C GLN A 151 15.02 -17.15 23.19
N SER A 152 15.35 -17.25 21.90
CA SER A 152 15.24 -16.15 20.95
C SER A 152 13.94 -16.21 20.16
N GLN A 153 13.29 -15.07 19.96
CA GLN A 153 12.28 -14.92 18.91
C GLN A 153 12.95 -14.38 17.65
N ARG A 154 12.69 -15.03 16.52
CA ARG A 154 13.21 -14.70 15.20
C ARG A 154 12.07 -14.87 14.19
N PHE A 155 12.11 -14.09 13.12
CA PHE A 155 11.30 -14.36 11.95
C PHE A 155 11.77 -15.68 11.32
N GLN A 156 10.83 -16.51 10.86
CA GLN A 156 11.15 -17.80 10.25
C GLN A 156 10.46 -17.95 8.90
N LYS A 157 9.14 -18.14 8.92
CA LYS A 157 8.34 -18.40 7.73
C LYS A 157 7.40 -17.23 7.48
N VAL A 158 7.16 -16.96 6.21
CA VAL A 158 6.04 -16.10 5.79
C VAL A 158 4.74 -16.80 6.17
N HIS A 159 3.80 -16.07 6.77
CA HIS A 159 2.47 -16.62 7.05
C HIS A 159 1.51 -16.38 5.88
N LYS A 160 1.31 -15.11 5.53
CA LYS A 160 0.49 -14.65 4.42
C LYS A 160 0.87 -13.25 3.97
N LEU A 161 0.32 -12.80 2.84
CA LEU A 161 0.42 -11.42 2.39
C LEU A 161 -0.49 -10.52 3.24
N GLY A 162 0.07 -9.41 3.75
CA GLY A 162 -0.65 -8.48 4.61
C GLY A 162 -1.23 -7.27 3.88
N HIS A 163 -0.38 -6.58 3.10
CA HIS A 163 -0.72 -5.40 2.31
C HIS A 163 0.35 -5.20 1.23
N PHE A 164 0.13 -4.23 0.36
CA PHE A 164 1.13 -3.70 -0.57
C PHE A 164 1.00 -2.18 -0.66
N GLY A 165 2.08 -1.51 -1.05
CA GLY A 165 2.13 -0.06 -1.24
C GLY A 165 2.15 0.30 -2.72
N MET A 166 1.63 1.47 -3.04
CA MET A 166 1.62 2.02 -4.40
C MET A 166 2.05 3.49 -4.34
N CYS A 167 2.79 3.91 -5.35
CA CYS A 167 3.04 5.32 -5.62
C CYS A 167 2.17 5.71 -6.81
N VAL A 168 1.26 6.66 -6.61
CA VAL A 168 0.33 7.13 -7.64
C VAL A 168 0.61 8.60 -7.96
N THR A 169 0.42 8.99 -9.22
CA THR A 169 0.64 10.37 -9.66
C THR A 169 -0.51 11.31 -9.29
N ASP A 170 -1.71 10.77 -9.07
CA ASP A 170 -2.90 11.51 -8.62
C ASP A 170 -3.66 10.76 -7.53
N PHE A 171 -3.29 11.01 -6.27
CA PHE A 171 -3.89 10.36 -5.10
C PHE A 171 -5.40 10.60 -5.00
N ALA A 172 -5.89 11.80 -5.34
CA ALA A 172 -7.30 12.13 -5.20
C ALA A 172 -8.16 11.31 -6.16
N ARG A 173 -7.74 11.20 -7.43
CA ARG A 173 -8.43 10.39 -8.43
C ARG A 173 -8.31 8.89 -8.15
N SER A 174 -7.15 8.42 -7.69
CA SER A 174 -7.00 7.02 -7.27
C SER A 174 -7.94 6.71 -6.11
N LEU A 175 -7.96 7.55 -5.07
CA LEU A 175 -8.83 7.37 -3.91
C LEU A 175 -10.31 7.34 -4.30
N GLU A 176 -10.75 8.28 -5.13
CA GLU A 176 -12.12 8.33 -5.66
C GLU A 176 -12.45 7.04 -6.41
N PHE A 177 -11.60 6.62 -7.34
CA PHE A 177 -11.80 5.41 -8.12
C PHE A 177 -11.94 4.16 -7.23
N TYR A 178 -10.99 3.92 -6.33
CA TYR A 178 -10.96 2.72 -5.49
C TYR A 178 -12.12 2.67 -4.49
N THR A 179 -12.53 3.81 -3.93
CA THR A 179 -13.64 3.87 -2.97
C THR A 179 -15.02 3.87 -3.64
N THR A 180 -15.09 4.28 -4.91
CA THR A 180 -16.32 4.24 -5.73
C THR A 180 -16.61 2.84 -6.23
N HIS A 181 -15.60 2.13 -6.75
CA HIS A 181 -15.81 0.83 -7.41
C HIS A 181 -15.67 -0.35 -6.45
N PHE A 182 -14.92 -0.19 -5.36
CA PHE A 182 -14.69 -1.23 -4.38
C PHE A 182 -15.15 -0.82 -2.98
N ASN A 183 -15.24 -1.79 -2.09
CA ASN A 183 -15.54 -1.60 -0.68
C ASN A 183 -14.32 -1.12 0.16
N PHE A 184 -13.28 -0.55 -0.47
CA PHE A 184 -12.17 0.07 0.26
C PHE A 184 -12.66 1.22 1.14
N LYS A 185 -12.02 1.34 2.31
CA LYS A 185 -12.23 2.46 3.23
C LYS A 185 -10.87 2.97 3.68
N PRO A 186 -10.60 4.28 3.58
CA PRO A 186 -9.41 4.86 4.17
C PRO A 186 -9.44 4.62 5.69
N SER A 187 -8.43 3.92 6.22
CA SER A 187 -8.24 3.85 7.66
C SER A 187 -7.64 5.16 8.17
N ASP A 188 -6.67 5.68 7.42
CA ASP A 188 -5.86 6.84 7.75
C ASP A 188 -5.58 7.64 6.46
N VAL A 189 -5.61 8.97 6.56
CA VAL A 189 -5.21 9.89 5.49
C VAL A 189 -4.33 10.95 6.12
N LEU A 190 -3.17 11.22 5.53
CA LEU A 190 -2.31 12.31 6.00
C LEU A 190 -3.06 13.64 5.87
N GLY A 191 -2.96 14.51 6.88
CA GLY A 191 -3.75 15.76 6.94
C GLY A 191 -3.66 16.63 5.68
N HIS A 192 -2.50 16.64 5.03
CA HIS A 192 -2.29 17.29 3.74
C HIS A 192 -3.23 16.76 2.64
N ASP A 193 -3.24 15.43 2.45
CA ASP A 193 -4.04 14.81 1.40
C ASP A 193 -5.55 14.90 1.69
N TRP A 194 -5.93 14.90 2.98
CA TRP A 194 -7.30 15.16 3.38
C TRP A 194 -7.77 16.54 2.93
N LEU A 195 -7.03 17.60 3.25
CA LEU A 195 -7.39 18.96 2.86
C LEU A 195 -7.37 19.13 1.33
N ARG A 196 -6.41 18.50 0.63
CA ARG A 196 -6.36 18.46 -0.83
C ARG A 196 -7.62 17.81 -1.41
N SER A 197 -8.04 16.66 -0.88
CA SER A 197 -9.24 15.94 -1.35
C SER A 197 -10.54 16.72 -1.15
N LYS A 198 -10.56 17.69 -0.23
CA LYS A 198 -11.70 18.58 0.02
C LYS A 198 -11.69 19.83 -0.88
N GLY A 199 -10.69 19.98 -1.73
CA GLY A 199 -10.54 21.14 -2.62
C GLY A 199 -10.06 22.39 -1.90
N TYR A 200 -9.49 22.28 -0.70
CA TYR A 200 -8.82 23.40 -0.06
C TYR A 200 -7.52 23.74 -0.80
N GLU A 201 -7.05 24.98 -0.66
CA GLU A 201 -5.86 25.47 -1.34
C GLU A 201 -4.64 25.36 -0.42
N SER A 202 -3.67 24.54 -0.84
CA SER A 202 -2.35 24.49 -0.20
C SER A 202 -1.65 25.82 -0.39
N CYS A 203 -1.15 26.40 0.70
CA CYS A 203 -0.43 27.66 0.67
C CYS A 203 1.02 27.45 0.23
N TRP A 204 1.73 26.54 0.91
CA TRP A 204 3.13 26.23 0.61
C TRP A 204 3.34 24.72 0.41
N GLY A 205 2.65 23.86 1.17
CA GLY A 205 2.78 22.40 1.11
C GLY A 205 3.68 21.84 2.22
N VAL A 206 3.98 20.54 2.17
CA VAL A 206 4.71 19.84 3.24
C VAL A 206 6.22 20.05 3.11
N GLY A 207 6.88 20.48 4.19
CA GLY A 207 8.32 20.66 4.25
C GLY A 207 8.87 20.55 5.67
N ARG A 208 10.17 20.81 5.84
CA ARG A 208 10.82 20.94 7.15
C ARG A 208 11.53 22.28 7.28
N HIS A 209 11.26 23.00 8.35
CA HIS A 209 11.94 24.27 8.64
C HIS A 209 13.41 24.08 9.03
N ILE A 210 14.26 25.06 8.70
CA ILE A 210 15.62 25.13 9.25
C ILE A 210 15.58 25.56 10.72
N MET A 211 14.78 26.59 11.04
CA MET A 211 14.64 27.08 12.40
C MET A 211 13.58 26.25 13.14
N GLY A 212 13.95 25.70 14.30
CA GLY A 212 13.06 24.86 15.11
C GLY A 212 12.85 23.46 14.55
N SER A 213 13.39 23.14 13.36
CA SER A 213 13.39 21.81 12.73
C SER A 213 12.00 21.17 12.51
N GLN A 214 10.90 21.89 12.75
CA GLN A 214 9.57 21.33 12.65
C GLN A 214 9.21 20.96 11.20
N ILE A 215 8.49 19.86 11.04
CA ILE A 215 7.75 19.56 9.81
C ILE A 215 6.53 20.46 9.78
N PHE A 216 6.30 21.11 8.64
CA PHE A 216 5.18 22.03 8.43
C PHE A 216 4.32 21.61 7.25
N ASP A 217 3.06 22.06 7.25
CA ASP A 217 2.14 22.00 6.11
C ASP A 217 1.17 23.20 6.16
N TYR A 218 1.35 24.15 5.25
CA TYR A 218 0.59 25.43 5.25
C TYR A 218 -0.59 25.42 4.28
N TRP A 219 -1.73 25.91 4.75
CA TRP A 219 -3.00 25.97 4.03
C TRP A 219 -3.66 27.35 4.12
N PHE A 220 -4.43 27.72 3.11
CA PHE A 220 -5.37 28.83 3.22
C PHE A 220 -6.70 28.34 3.81
N ASP A 221 -7.21 29.05 4.81
CA ASP A 221 -8.60 28.92 5.20
C ASP A 221 -9.54 29.59 4.16
N PRO A 222 -10.88 29.40 4.25
CA PRO A 222 -11.82 30.01 3.32
C PRO A 222 -11.79 31.55 3.28
N SER A 223 -11.21 32.20 4.29
CA SER A 223 -11.05 33.65 4.40
C SER A 223 -9.64 34.13 4.02
N ARG A 224 -8.79 33.24 3.48
CA ARG A 224 -7.41 33.49 3.04
C ARG A 224 -6.40 33.72 4.18
N PHE A 225 -6.74 33.35 5.42
CA PHE A 225 -5.75 33.26 6.49
C PHE A 225 -4.88 32.02 6.31
N ILE A 226 -3.59 32.14 6.66
CA ILE A 226 -2.64 31.02 6.61
C ILE A 226 -2.73 30.24 7.92
N ILE A 227 -2.93 28.93 7.81
CA ILE A 227 -2.93 27.99 8.93
C ILE A 227 -1.85 26.94 8.70
N GLU A 228 -1.15 26.55 9.77
CA GLU A 228 -0.07 25.57 9.75
C GLU A 228 -0.47 24.31 10.53
N HIS A 229 -0.29 23.13 9.92
CA HIS A 229 -0.04 21.92 10.70
C HIS A 229 1.45 21.81 10.97
N TYR A 230 1.85 21.63 12.23
CA TYR A 230 3.26 21.44 12.60
C TYR A 230 3.47 20.23 13.51
N VAL A 231 4.63 19.60 13.41
CA VAL A 231 5.09 18.52 14.30
C VAL A 231 6.62 18.43 14.32
N ASP A 232 7.19 17.73 15.30
CA ASP A 232 8.62 17.41 15.37
C ASP A 232 9.54 18.64 15.47
N GLY A 233 9.11 19.64 16.26
CA GLY A 233 9.93 20.79 16.58
C GLY A 233 11.00 20.49 17.64
N ASP A 234 12.12 21.20 17.58
CA ASP A 234 13.20 21.14 18.55
C ASP A 234 12.71 21.49 19.96
N LEU A 235 13.21 20.77 20.96
CA LEU A 235 13.07 21.13 22.38
C LEU A 235 14.29 21.96 22.79
N VAL A 236 14.05 23.17 23.30
CA VAL A 236 15.10 24.09 23.73
C VAL A 236 14.93 24.46 25.20
N ASP A 237 16.05 24.78 25.86
CA ASP A 237 16.10 25.34 27.20
C ASP A 237 16.98 26.59 27.25
N ASP A 238 17.19 27.15 28.44
CA ASP A 238 17.98 28.37 28.65
C ASP A 238 19.50 28.16 28.56
N GLN A 239 19.96 26.94 28.30
CA GLN A 239 21.39 26.61 28.16
C GLN A 239 21.88 26.76 26.72
N LEU A 240 20.98 26.74 25.73
CA LEU A 240 21.33 26.88 24.32
C LEU A 240 21.37 28.36 23.90
N PRO A 241 22.52 28.87 23.41
CA PRO A 241 22.60 30.25 22.95
C PRO A 241 21.75 30.46 21.70
N THR A 242 21.04 31.59 21.64
CA THR A 242 20.20 31.96 20.49
C THR A 242 21.05 32.24 19.25
N ASN A 243 20.84 31.47 18.19
CA ASN A 243 21.40 31.75 16.87
C ASN A 243 20.54 32.77 16.11
N ARG A 244 21.17 33.59 15.27
CA ARG A 244 20.48 34.62 14.47
C ARG A 244 20.95 34.58 13.02
N SER A 245 19.99 34.62 12.10
CA SER A 245 20.22 34.73 10.66
C SER A 245 19.25 35.73 10.04
N LEU A 246 19.64 36.36 8.93
CA LEU A 246 18.76 37.24 8.16
C LEU A 246 17.64 36.42 7.52
N ALA A 247 16.38 36.81 7.65
CA ALA A 247 15.27 36.11 6.99
C ALA A 247 15.46 36.09 5.47
N SER A 248 15.33 34.93 4.85
CA SER A 248 15.51 34.72 3.41
C SER A 248 14.66 33.54 2.95
N PRO A 249 14.06 33.55 1.75
CA PRO A 249 13.37 32.37 1.22
C PRO A 249 14.23 31.09 1.26
N ASN A 250 15.53 31.24 1.04
CA ASN A 250 16.50 30.14 0.99
C ASN A 250 16.90 29.61 2.37
N ASN A 251 16.42 30.20 3.47
CA ASN A 251 16.74 29.75 4.82
C ASN A 251 15.53 29.38 5.68
N LEU A 252 14.35 29.30 5.06
CA LEU A 252 13.16 28.88 5.79
C LEU A 252 13.02 27.37 5.89
N HIS A 253 13.48 26.59 4.92
CA HIS A 253 13.27 25.14 4.89
C HIS A 253 14.51 24.36 4.42
N ILE A 254 14.64 23.12 4.91
CA ILE A 254 15.70 22.17 4.52
C ILE A 254 15.28 21.43 3.25
N TRP A 255 14.02 20.99 3.22
CA TRP A 255 13.40 20.29 2.09
C TRP A 255 11.90 20.60 2.07
N GLY A 256 11.31 20.51 0.88
CA GLY A 256 9.94 20.91 0.61
C GLY A 256 9.83 21.60 -0.75
N PRO A 257 8.62 21.98 -1.17
CA PRO A 257 8.40 22.80 -2.35
C PRO A 257 8.95 24.22 -2.17
N ASP A 258 9.28 24.89 -3.28
CA ASP A 258 9.74 26.28 -3.28
C ASP A 258 8.74 27.21 -2.59
N LEU A 259 9.25 28.20 -1.85
CA LEU A 259 8.44 29.21 -1.18
C LEU A 259 7.62 30.02 -2.21
N PRO A 260 6.29 30.06 -2.11
CA PRO A 260 5.47 30.90 -2.97
C PRO A 260 5.86 32.38 -2.80
N PRO A 261 5.96 33.17 -3.89
CA PRO A 261 6.35 34.58 -3.81
C PRO A 261 5.47 35.44 -2.89
N THR A 262 4.23 35.04 -2.67
CA THR A 262 3.23 35.74 -1.84
C THR A 262 3.23 35.33 -0.37
N PHE A 263 4.06 34.36 0.04
CA PHE A 263 3.98 33.78 1.39
C PHE A 263 4.46 34.74 2.50
N LEU A 264 5.45 35.58 2.21
CA LEU A 264 6.04 36.54 3.17
C LEU A 264 5.54 37.99 2.98
N GLN A 265 4.47 38.20 2.21
CA GLN A 265 3.95 39.54 1.86
C GLN A 265 2.86 40.02 2.82
#